data_AF-A0A1D9MHM5-F1
#
_entry.id   AF-A0A1D9MHM5-F1
#
_cell.length_a   1.000
_cell.length_b   1.000
_cell.length_c   1.000
_cell.angle_alpha   90.00
_cell.angle_beta   90.00
_cell.angle_gamma   90.00
#
_symmetry.space_group_name_H-M   'P 1'
#
loop_
_entity.id
_entity.type
_entity.pdbx_description
1 polymer ?
#
loop_
_entity_poly.entity_id
_entity_poly.type
_entity_poly.pdbx_seq_one_letter_code
_entity_poly.pdbx_strand_id
1 'polypeptide(L)'
;MAGPARRLSAKRKLVAVQRLMRGESLEAVSRDLNVPVHRLSEWRDRVLMAAESALKERERDERDDEIARLQAKVGEITMANELLYAKIDKLEGGRPLARRRSRT
;
A
#
# COMPACT_ATOMS: atom_id res chain seq x y z
N MET A 1 36.91 -17.68 -11.75
CA MET A 1 36.73 -16.21 -11.58
C MET A 1 35.38 -15.83 -12.16
N ALA A 2 34.35 -15.67 -11.32
CA ALA A 2 33.04 -15.21 -11.77
C ALA A 2 33.13 -13.70 -12.05
N GLY A 3 32.96 -13.29 -13.31
CA GLY A 3 32.91 -11.88 -13.68
C GLY A 3 31.75 -11.15 -12.98
N PRO A 4 31.78 -9.81 -12.92
CA PRO A 4 30.80 -9.02 -12.20
C PRO A 4 29.38 -9.40 -12.64
N ALA A 5 28.55 -9.79 -11.67
CA ALA A 5 27.21 -10.29 -11.92
C ALA A 5 26.36 -9.21 -12.62
N ARG A 6 26.18 -9.35 -13.93
CA ARG A 6 25.33 -8.46 -14.73
C ARG A 6 23.95 -8.39 -14.07
N ARG A 7 23.51 -7.19 -13.71
CA ARG A 7 22.21 -6.97 -13.09
C ARG A 7 21.11 -7.37 -14.07
N LEU A 8 20.38 -8.44 -13.75
CA LEU A 8 19.21 -8.89 -14.49
C LEU A 8 17.97 -8.14 -14.01
N SER A 9 17.12 -7.75 -14.95
CA SER A 9 15.83 -7.11 -14.64
C SER A 9 14.90 -8.07 -13.90
N ALA A 10 13.98 -7.52 -13.10
CA ALA A 10 12.98 -8.31 -12.40
C ALA A 10 12.16 -9.19 -13.36
N LYS A 11 11.78 -8.65 -14.53
CA LYS A 11 11.09 -9.40 -15.59
C LYS A 11 11.88 -10.62 -16.07
N ARG A 12 13.20 -10.50 -16.28
CA ARG A 12 14.03 -11.66 -16.68
C ARG A 12 14.16 -12.70 -15.58
N LYS A 13 14.28 -12.28 -14.31
CA LYS A 13 14.29 -13.22 -13.17
C LYS A 13 12.97 -13.98 -13.08
N LEU A 14 11.84 -13.29 -13.26
CA LEU A 14 10.52 -13.92 -13.25
C LEU A 14 10.36 -14.96 -14.37
N VAL A 15 10.80 -14.64 -15.60
CA VAL A 15 10.78 -15.59 -16.73
C VAL A 15 11.63 -16.83 -16.41
N ALA A 16 12.81 -16.66 -15.79
CA ALA A 16 13.64 -17.78 -15.37
C ALA A 16 12.92 -18.69 -14.36
N VAL A 17 12.25 -18.10 -13.35
CA VAL A 17 11.46 -18.86 -12.37
C VAL A 17 10.27 -19.56 -13.03
N GLN A 18 9.58 -18.91 -13.97
CA GLN A 18 8.47 -19.54 -14.71
C GLN A 18 8.93 -20.75 -15.53
N ARG A 19 10.13 -20.71 -16.12
CA ARG A 19 10.73 -21.87 -16.80
C ARG A 19 10.91 -23.04 -15.83
N LEU A 20 11.45 -22.78 -14.63
CA LEU A 20 11.60 -23.80 -13.58
C LEU A 20 10.24 -24.37 -13.13
N MET A 21 9.20 -23.53 -13.00
CA MET A 21 7.85 -23.99 -12.65
C MET A 21 7.20 -24.85 -13.74
N ARG A 22 7.62 -24.70 -15.00
CA ARG A 22 7.18 -25.58 -16.12
C ARG A 22 7.94 -26.90 -16.18
N GLY A 23 8.87 -27.14 -15.24
CA GLY A 23 9.62 -28.40 -15.14
C GLY A 23 10.99 -28.41 -15.82
N GLU A 24 11.47 -27.26 -16.32
CA GLU A 24 12.84 -27.17 -16.81
C GLU A 24 13.85 -27.32 -15.66
N SER A 25 14.96 -28.02 -15.90
CA SER A 25 15.98 -28.22 -14.87
C SER A 25 16.76 -26.94 -14.58
N LEU A 26 17.27 -26.82 -13.34
CA LEU A 26 18.09 -25.70 -12.92
C LEU A 26 19.35 -25.56 -13.77
N GLU A 27 19.94 -26.69 -14.18
CA GLU A 27 21.13 -26.77 -15.00
C GLU A 27 20.90 -26.24 -16.42
N ALA A 28 19.74 -26.56 -17.01
CA ALA A 28 19.36 -26.07 -18.34
C ALA A 28 19.19 -24.54 -18.32
N VAL A 29 18.40 -24.03 -17.37
CA VAL A 29 18.16 -22.58 -17.23
C VAL A 29 19.45 -21.83 -16.85
N SER A 30 20.30 -22.43 -16.03
CA SER A 30 21.62 -21.88 -15.64
C SER A 30 22.52 -21.67 -16.85
N ARG A 31 22.63 -22.68 -17.72
CA ARG A 31 23.46 -22.61 -18.93
C ARG A 31 22.93 -21.57 -19.92
N ASP A 32 21.63 -21.57 -20.18
CA ASP A 32 20.98 -20.63 -21.10
C ASP A 32 21.16 -19.16 -20.67
N LEU A 33 20.98 -18.88 -19.38
CA LEU A 33 21.01 -17.51 -18.86
C LEU A 33 22.40 -17.09 -18.38
N ASN A 34 23.37 -18.01 -18.38
CA ASN A 34 24.68 -17.85 -17.77
C ASN A 34 24.58 -17.35 -16.31
N VAL A 35 23.67 -17.95 -15.54
CA VAL A 35 23.40 -17.62 -14.14
C VAL A 35 23.67 -18.84 -13.28
N PRO A 36 24.44 -18.74 -12.19
CA PRO A 36 24.68 -19.87 -11.30
C PRO A 36 23.39 -20.47 -10.73
N VAL A 37 23.35 -21.81 -10.62
CA VAL A 37 22.20 -22.56 -10.09
C VAL A 37 21.71 -22.02 -8.74
N HIS A 38 22.62 -21.72 -7.80
CA HIS A 38 22.25 -21.20 -6.48
C HIS A 38 21.43 -19.89 -6.56
N ARG A 39 21.72 -19.02 -7.53
CA ARG A 39 20.97 -17.76 -7.76
C ARG A 39 19.58 -18.02 -8.34
N LEU A 40 19.43 -19.04 -9.18
CA LEU A 40 18.13 -19.44 -9.70
C LEU A 40 17.25 -20.02 -8.60
N SER A 41 17.81 -20.87 -7.73
CA SER A 41 17.11 -21.36 -6.54
C SER A 41 16.68 -20.21 -5.63
N GLU A 42 17.59 -19.28 -5.33
CA GLU A 42 17.29 -18.08 -4.52
C GLU A 42 16.14 -17.24 -5.11
N TRP A 43 16.08 -17.09 -6.45
CA TRP A 43 14.98 -16.36 -7.08
C TRP A 43 13.66 -17.12 -7.01
N ARG A 44 13.69 -18.44 -7.22
CA ARG A 44 12.49 -19.28 -7.08
C ARG A 44 11.92 -19.17 -5.68
N ASP A 45 12.77 -19.31 -4.66
CA ASP A 45 12.33 -19.29 -3.26
C ASP A 45 11.77 -17.91 -2.88
N ARG A 46 12.40 -16.81 -3.33
CA ARG A 46 11.86 -15.46 -3.16
C ARG A 46 10.50 -15.27 -3.81
N VAL A 47 10.32 -15.77 -5.03
CA VAL A 47 9.04 -15.67 -5.74
C VAL A 47 7.96 -16.48 -5.02
N LEU A 48 8.28 -17.67 -4.52
CA LEU A 48 7.32 -18.49 -3.77
C LEU A 48 6.91 -17.83 -2.44
N MET A 49 7.86 -17.27 -1.68
CA MET A 49 7.54 -16.51 -0.46
C MET A 49 6.68 -15.27 -0.74
N ALA A 50 7.00 -14.54 -1.81
CA ALA A 50 6.22 -13.38 -2.22
C ALA A 50 4.80 -13.77 -2.69
N ALA A 51 4.67 -14.87 -3.43
CA ALA A 51 3.38 -15.40 -3.86
C ALA A 51 2.53 -15.84 -2.66
N GLU A 52 3.12 -16.54 -1.69
CA GLU A 52 2.43 -16.92 -0.45
C GLU A 52 1.94 -15.69 0.32
N SER A 53 2.78 -14.65 0.43
CA SER A 53 2.42 -13.40 1.10
C SER A 53 1.27 -12.69 0.39
N ALA A 54 1.34 -12.57 -0.95
CA ALA A 54 0.30 -11.96 -1.75
C ALA A 54 -1.04 -12.71 -1.67
N LEU A 55 -1.01 -14.05 -1.52
CA LEU A 55 -2.23 -14.84 -1.30
C LEU A 55 -2.85 -14.61 0.09
N LYS A 56 -2.06 -14.22 1.09
CA LYS A 56 -2.54 -13.84 2.43
C LYS A 56 -3.06 -12.40 2.50
N GLU A 57 -2.57 -11.52 1.62
CA GLU A 57 -2.76 -10.06 1.69
C GLU A 57 -4.15 -9.59 1.23
N ARG A 58 -4.96 -10.48 0.63
CA ARG A 58 -6.32 -10.17 0.15
C ARG A 58 -7.30 -9.72 1.24
N GLU A 59 -6.99 -9.93 2.53
CA GLU A 59 -7.73 -9.35 3.66
C GLU A 59 -7.18 -7.99 4.14
N ARG A 60 -5.92 -7.64 3.84
CA ARG A 60 -5.30 -6.40 4.32
C ARG A 60 -5.66 -5.21 3.45
N ASP A 61 -5.54 -5.32 2.13
CA ASP A 61 -5.77 -4.17 1.25
C ASP A 61 -7.21 -3.63 1.34
N GLU A 62 -8.23 -4.50 1.33
CA GLU A 62 -9.63 -4.08 1.46
C GLU A 62 -9.95 -3.47 2.84
N ARG A 63 -9.35 -4.02 3.91
CA ARG A 63 -9.53 -3.51 5.28
C ARG A 63 -8.77 -2.20 5.50
N ASP A 64 -7.56 -2.08 4.97
CA ASP A 64 -6.73 -0.89 5.10
C ASP A 64 -7.32 0.29 4.32
N ASP A 65 -7.88 0.04 3.13
CA ASP A 65 -8.67 1.02 2.39
C ASP A 65 -9.92 1.46 3.16
N GLU A 66 -10.62 0.52 3.83
CA GLU A 66 -11.77 0.83 4.68
C GLU A 66 -11.35 1.63 5.93
N ILE A 67 -10.24 1.28 6.56
CA ILE A 67 -9.67 2.01 7.70
C ILE A 67 -9.33 3.45 7.28
N ALA A 68 -8.69 3.64 6.12
CA ALA A 68 -8.36 4.96 5.61
C ALA A 68 -9.62 5.80 5.34
N ARG A 69 -10.66 5.20 4.73
CA ARG A 69 -11.97 5.86 4.53
C ARG A 69 -12.62 6.26 5.86
N LEU A 70 -12.63 5.36 6.83
CA LEU A 70 -13.22 5.61 8.15
C LEU A 70 -12.44 6.68 8.92
N GLN A 71 -11.10 6.67 8.88
CA GLN A 71 -10.27 7.71 9.50
C GLN A 71 -10.53 9.09 8.89
N ALA A 72 -10.62 9.19 7.56
CA ALA A 72 -11.00 10.43 6.90
C ALA A 72 -12.39 10.91 7.36
N LYS A 73 -13.36 10.00 7.46
CA LYS A 73 -14.71 10.34 7.91
C LYS A 73 -14.77 10.81 9.36
N VAL A 74 -13.99 10.18 10.24
CA VAL A 74 -13.85 10.60 11.64
C VAL A 74 -13.24 11.99 11.73
N GLY A 75 -12.24 12.30 10.90
CA GLY A 75 -11.63 13.63 10.81
C GLY A 75 -12.65 14.70 10.39
N GLU A 76 -13.42 14.43 9.33
CA GLU A 76 -14.50 15.32 8.87
C GLU A 76 -15.52 15.61 9.99
N ILE A 77 -16.00 14.56 10.66
CA ILE A 77 -17.02 14.67 11.71
C ILE A 77 -16.45 15.42 12.92
N THR A 78 -15.20 15.15 13.31
CA THR A 78 -14.54 15.83 14.42
C THR A 78 -14.43 17.33 14.15
N MET A 79 -13.93 17.71 12.97
CA MET A 79 -13.84 19.12 12.56
C MET A 79 -15.21 19.80 12.50
N ALA A 80 -16.23 19.11 11.97
CA ALA A 80 -17.59 19.65 11.94
C ALA A 80 -18.12 19.89 13.36
N ASN A 81 -17.89 18.97 14.29
CA ASN A 81 -18.27 19.11 15.69
C ASN A 81 -17.55 20.28 16.37
N GLU A 82 -16.25 20.43 16.17
CA GLU A 82 -15.48 21.57 16.71
C GLU A 82 -16.06 22.92 16.25
N LEU A 83 -16.40 23.05 14.96
CA LEU A 83 -17.03 24.25 14.41
C LEU A 83 -18.43 24.49 14.99
N LEU A 84 -19.21 23.42 15.23
CA LEU A 84 -20.53 23.51 15.85
C LEU A 84 -20.43 23.98 17.30
N TYR A 85 -19.53 23.42 18.10
CA TYR A 85 -19.30 23.86 19.47
C TYR A 85 -18.84 25.32 19.52
N ALA A 86 -17.89 25.71 18.68
CA ALA A 86 -17.45 27.10 18.59
C ALA A 86 -18.59 28.08 18.18
N LYS A 87 -19.58 27.61 17.42
CA LYS A 87 -20.78 28.40 17.08
C LYS A 87 -21.74 28.50 18.26
N ILE A 88 -21.95 27.41 18.98
CA ILE A 88 -22.79 27.37 20.19
C ILE A 88 -22.23 28.34 21.23
N ASP A 89 -20.93 28.28 21.54
CA ASP A 89 -20.29 29.18 22.49
C ASP A 89 -20.50 30.66 22.14
N LYS A 90 -20.42 31.00 20.84
CA LYS A 90 -20.66 32.38 20.35
C LYS A 90 -22.11 32.82 20.48
N LEU A 91 -23.07 31.90 20.44
CA LEU A 91 -24.50 32.17 20.58
C LEU A 91 -24.91 32.23 22.06
N GLU A 92 -24.37 31.34 22.89
CA GLU A 92 -24.65 31.26 24.33
C GLU A 92 -23.90 32.33 25.13
N GLY A 93 -22.74 32.79 24.65
CA GLY A 93 -21.95 33.88 25.24
C GLY A 93 -22.61 35.27 25.23
N GLY A 94 -23.92 35.37 24.96
CA GLY A 94 -24.73 36.56 25.17
C GLY A 94 -24.36 37.74 24.27
N ARG A 95 -24.73 37.69 22.99
CA ARG A 95 -24.76 38.91 22.17
C ARG A 95 -25.97 39.76 22.58
N PRO A 96 -25.82 41.06 22.89
CA PRO A 96 -26.98 41.94 23.01
C PRO A 96 -27.70 41.93 21.67
N LEU A 97 -28.98 41.58 21.66
CA LEU A 97 -29.85 41.73 20.49
C LEU A 97 -29.62 43.13 19.93
N ALA A 98 -29.15 43.23 18.69
CA ALA A 98 -28.84 44.52 18.07
C ALA A 98 -30.09 45.41 18.18
N ARG A 99 -29.99 46.47 18.98
CA ARG A 99 -31.11 47.36 19.31
C ARG A 99 -31.57 48.03 18.02
N ARG A 100 -32.67 47.55 17.44
CA ARG A 100 -33.32 48.15 16.27
C ARG A 100 -33.67 49.59 16.62
N ARG A 101 -33.01 50.59 16.01
CA ARG A 101 -33.42 51.99 16.17
C ARG A 101 -34.80 52.15 15.54
N SER A 102 -35.79 52.50 16.37
CA SER A 102 -37.07 53.01 15.89
C SER A 102 -36.79 54.32 15.13
N ARG A 103 -37.27 54.42 13.89
CA ARG A 103 -37.26 55.67 13.12
C ARG A 103 -38.44 56.51 13.60
N THR A 104 -38.14 57.62 14.24
CA THR A 104 -38.99 58.80 14.37
C THR A 104 -38.20 59.98 13.84
#